data_AF-A0A1V6STJ0-F1
#
_entry.id   AF-A0A1V6STJ0-F1
#
_cell.length_a   1.000
_cell.length_b   1.000
_cell.length_c   1.000
_cell.angle_alpha   90.00
_cell.angle_beta   90.00
_cell.angle_gamma   90.00
#
_symmetry.space_group_name_H-M   'P 1'
#
loop_
_entity.id
_entity.type
_entity.pdbx_description
1 polymer ?
#
loop_
_entity_poly.entity_id
_entity_poly.type
_entity_poly.pdbx_seq_one_letter_code
_entity_poly.pdbx_strand_id
1 'polypeptide(L)'
;MSVPLFISAATICRELGNTHFGTNATLKEILDSRHETAYLAPIYLPVLKKLFWDLTANQTNQMSREIQDIVGAIVILEDSLPVGPLASLLNEPLETVRIRVKSLSSVLQVPENKDEPVRVFHKSFRDFMLDPETKKDLFHIDEAAMHEKMAFHCIRVMGRNESGLRKNICRLNSYGALLSDIEDDTIADNLPIELQYAC
;
A
#
# COMPACT_ATOMS: atom_id res chain seq x y z
N MET A 1 24.46 -10.94 -10.49
CA MET A 1 23.29 -10.22 -11.01
C MET A 1 22.23 -11.25 -11.32
N SER A 2 21.22 -11.42 -10.46
CA SER A 2 20.15 -12.41 -10.65
C SER A 2 19.19 -11.92 -11.73
N VAL A 3 18.90 -12.81 -12.67
CA VAL A 3 18.07 -12.56 -13.86
C VAL A 3 16.60 -12.29 -13.45
N PRO A 4 15.88 -11.32 -14.07
CA PRO A 4 14.49 -10.95 -13.71
C PRO A 4 13.45 -12.07 -13.95
N LEU A 5 13.85 -13.18 -14.57
CA LEU A 5 12.98 -14.30 -14.95
C LEU A 5 12.16 -14.87 -13.78
N PHE A 6 12.70 -14.91 -12.55
CA PHE A 6 11.97 -15.46 -11.41
C PHE A 6 10.88 -14.50 -10.90
N ILE A 7 11.13 -13.18 -10.91
CA ILE A 7 10.16 -12.17 -10.48
C ILE A 7 9.03 -12.08 -11.50
N SER A 8 9.37 -12.09 -12.79
CA SER A 8 8.39 -12.16 -13.88
C SER A 8 7.54 -13.43 -13.76
N ALA A 9 8.16 -14.61 -13.60
CA ALA A 9 7.44 -15.87 -13.46
C ALA A 9 6.52 -15.88 -12.22
N ALA A 10 7.01 -15.43 -11.07
CA ALA A 10 6.21 -15.39 -9.83
C ALA A 10 5.01 -14.44 -9.94
N THR A 11 5.19 -13.26 -10.55
CA THR A 11 4.12 -12.28 -10.75
C THR A 11 3.07 -12.83 -11.72
N ILE A 12 3.51 -13.44 -12.84
CA ILE A 12 2.63 -14.09 -13.82
C ILE A 12 1.87 -15.26 -13.18
N CYS A 13 2.53 -16.11 -12.39
CA CYS A 13 1.88 -17.24 -11.72
C CYS A 13 0.80 -16.77 -10.73
N ARG A 14 1.02 -15.68 -9.99
CA ARG A 14 0.00 -15.09 -9.10
C ARG A 14 -1.16 -14.48 -9.86
N GLU A 15 -0.89 -13.76 -10.94
CA GLU A 15 -1.92 -13.26 -11.85
C GLU A 15 -2.79 -14.39 -12.42
N LEU A 16 -2.18 -15.51 -12.82
CA LEU A 16 -2.89 -16.69 -13.31
C LEU A 16 -3.71 -17.41 -12.22
N GLY A 17 -3.26 -17.35 -10.97
CA GLY A 17 -3.98 -17.90 -9.81
C GLY A 17 -5.19 -17.06 -9.39
N ASN A 18 -5.23 -15.77 -9.76
CA ASN A 18 -6.35 -14.88 -9.48
C ASN A 18 -7.46 -15.09 -10.53
N THR A 19 -8.50 -15.83 -10.16
CA THR A 19 -9.63 -16.26 -11.02
C THR A 19 -10.49 -15.14 -11.62
N HIS A 20 -10.13 -13.87 -11.42
CA HIS A 20 -10.94 -12.72 -11.83
C HIS A 20 -10.61 -12.16 -13.22
N PHE A 21 -9.50 -12.54 -13.85
CA PHE A 21 -9.06 -11.90 -15.10
C PHE A 21 -8.69 -12.91 -16.19
N GLY A 22 -9.22 -12.68 -17.40
CA GLY A 22 -8.97 -13.49 -18.60
C GLY A 22 -7.46 -13.61 -18.90
N THR A 23 -6.96 -14.84 -18.82
CA THR A 23 -5.53 -15.16 -18.70
C THR A 23 -4.73 -14.96 -19.99
N ASN A 24 -5.35 -15.10 -21.17
CA ASN A 24 -4.62 -15.20 -22.43
C ASN A 24 -4.11 -13.87 -23.02
N ALA A 25 -4.84 -12.76 -22.88
CA ALA A 25 -4.45 -11.48 -23.49
C ALA A 25 -3.19 -10.90 -22.82
N THR A 26 -3.15 -10.94 -21.48
CA THR A 26 -1.99 -10.53 -20.67
C THR A 26 -0.72 -11.28 -21.02
N LEU A 27 -0.85 -12.59 -21.16
CA LEU A 27 0.29 -13.48 -21.38
C LEU A 27 0.95 -13.13 -22.71
N LYS A 28 0.12 -12.83 -23.72
CA LYS A 28 0.59 -12.40 -25.03
C LYS A 28 1.30 -11.04 -24.97
N GLU A 29 0.74 -10.06 -24.26
CA GLU A 29 1.34 -8.73 -24.10
C GLU A 29 2.68 -8.76 -23.33
N ILE A 30 2.79 -9.63 -22.32
CA ILE A 30 4.05 -9.86 -21.58
C ILE A 30 5.09 -10.57 -22.47
N LEU A 31 4.67 -11.51 -23.32
CA LEU A 31 5.57 -12.21 -24.23
C LEU A 31 6.07 -11.33 -25.38
N ASP A 32 5.24 -10.39 -25.83
CA ASP A 32 5.54 -9.47 -26.92
C ASP A 32 6.44 -8.28 -26.47
N SER A 33 6.49 -7.96 -25.17
CA SER A 33 7.31 -6.88 -24.62
C SER A 33 8.78 -7.27 -24.39
N ARG A 34 9.51 -7.58 -25.47
CA ARG A 34 10.99 -7.67 -25.46
C ARG A 34 11.59 -6.33 -25.92
N HIS A 35 12.01 -5.47 -24.98
CA HIS A 35 13.26 -4.69 -24.99
C HIS A 35 13.25 -3.46 -24.04
N GLU A 36 14.46 -3.10 -23.60
CA GLU A 36 14.94 -2.08 -22.66
C GLU A 36 14.36 -0.68 -22.94
N THR A 37 13.78 0.02 -21.97
CA THR A 37 14.50 1.08 -21.23
C THR A 37 14.15 1.23 -19.76
N ALA A 38 13.12 0.55 -19.23
CA ALA A 38 12.87 0.47 -17.80
C ALA A 38 12.65 -1.00 -17.46
N TYR A 39 13.65 -1.66 -16.87
CA TYR A 39 13.71 -3.12 -16.74
C TYR A 39 12.50 -3.77 -16.02
N LEU A 40 11.70 -2.96 -15.30
CA LEU A 40 10.52 -3.39 -14.55
C LEU A 40 9.19 -3.00 -15.20
N ALA A 41 9.18 -1.98 -16.06
CA ALA A 41 7.96 -1.48 -16.67
C ALA A 41 7.24 -2.53 -17.55
N PRO A 42 7.95 -3.33 -18.38
CA PRO A 42 7.34 -4.44 -19.12
C PRO A 42 6.70 -5.52 -18.23
N ILE A 43 7.14 -5.64 -16.97
CA ILE A 43 6.64 -6.64 -16.02
C ILE A 43 5.35 -6.15 -15.36
N TYR A 44 5.34 -4.90 -14.87
CA TYR A 44 4.26 -4.39 -14.04
C TYR A 44 3.18 -3.65 -14.84
N LEU A 45 3.53 -2.92 -15.90
CA LEU A 45 2.54 -2.12 -16.65
C LEU A 45 1.40 -2.96 -17.24
N PRO A 46 1.62 -4.15 -17.84
CA PRO A 46 0.50 -4.94 -18.37
C PRO A 46 -0.48 -5.36 -17.28
N VAL A 47 0.03 -5.74 -16.10
CA VAL A 47 -0.79 -6.11 -14.94
C VAL A 47 -1.59 -4.92 -14.43
N LEU A 48 -0.95 -3.76 -14.29
CA LEU A 48 -1.58 -2.55 -13.78
C LEU A 48 -2.59 -1.95 -14.77
N LYS A 49 -2.29 -1.95 -16.08
CA LYS A 49 -3.17 -1.40 -17.13
C LYS A 49 -4.50 -2.14 -17.25
N LYS A 50 -4.52 -3.45 -16.99
CA LYS A 50 -5.79 -4.21 -16.96
C LYS A 50 -6.82 -3.67 -15.99
N LEU A 51 -6.37 -3.11 -14.86
CA LEU A 51 -7.28 -2.55 -13.84
C LEU A 51 -8.17 -1.45 -14.42
N PHE A 52 -7.78 -0.88 -15.57
CA PHE A 52 -8.42 0.26 -16.22
C PHE A 52 -9.09 -0.08 -17.56
N TRP A 53 -9.09 -1.35 -18.00
CA TRP A 53 -9.52 -1.75 -19.34
C TRP A 53 -10.96 -1.27 -19.68
N ASP A 54 -11.90 -1.33 -18.73
CA ASP A 54 -13.32 -0.96 -18.93
C ASP A 54 -13.68 0.42 -18.32
N LEU A 55 -12.68 1.25 -18.00
CA LEU A 55 -12.91 2.53 -17.31
C LEU A 55 -12.93 3.72 -18.27
N THR A 56 -13.87 4.64 -18.03
CA THR A 56 -13.84 5.97 -18.66
C THR A 56 -12.62 6.77 -18.19
N ALA A 57 -12.20 7.78 -18.95
CA ALA A 57 -11.07 8.62 -18.58
C ALA A 57 -11.18 9.22 -17.16
N ASN A 58 -12.39 9.62 -16.74
CA ASN A 58 -12.62 10.14 -15.39
C ASN A 58 -12.47 9.07 -14.30
N GLN A 59 -13.01 7.87 -14.55
CA GLN A 59 -12.85 6.73 -13.63
C GLN A 59 -11.39 6.30 -13.54
N THR A 60 -10.66 6.31 -14.65
CA THR A 60 -9.22 6.01 -14.69
C THR A 60 -8.43 6.99 -13.85
N ASN A 61 -8.68 8.30 -13.99
CA ASN A 61 -8.00 9.32 -13.18
C ASN A 61 -8.32 9.21 -11.69
N GLN A 62 -9.56 8.85 -11.34
CA GLN A 62 -9.92 8.61 -9.94
C GLN A 62 -9.21 7.37 -9.38
N MET A 63 -9.31 6.23 -10.06
CA MET A 63 -8.68 4.99 -9.61
C MET A 63 -7.16 5.11 -9.56
N SER A 64 -6.55 5.82 -10.51
CA SER A 64 -5.12 6.10 -10.53
C SER A 64 -4.67 6.85 -9.27
N ARG A 65 -5.41 7.90 -8.87
CA ARG A 65 -5.11 8.66 -7.65
C ARG A 65 -5.26 7.80 -6.40
N GLU A 66 -6.34 7.04 -6.30
CA GLU A 66 -6.56 6.14 -5.16
C GLU A 66 -5.45 5.08 -5.07
N ILE A 67 -5.02 4.51 -6.19
CA ILE A 67 -3.88 3.57 -6.24
C ILE A 67 -2.59 4.27 -5.83
N GLN A 68 -2.29 5.46 -6.38
CA GLN A 68 -1.09 6.21 -6.02
C GLN A 68 -1.07 6.54 -4.52
N ASP A 69 -2.20 6.91 -3.94
CA ASP A 69 -2.30 7.26 -2.52
C ASP A 69 -2.15 6.03 -1.62
N ILE A 70 -2.91 4.97 -1.90
CA ILE A 70 -2.95 3.77 -1.05
C ILE A 70 -1.66 2.96 -1.21
N VAL A 71 -1.28 2.67 -2.44
CA VAL A 71 -0.11 1.83 -2.73
C VAL A 71 1.17 2.63 -2.51
N GLY A 72 1.15 3.92 -2.80
CA GLY A 72 2.25 4.82 -2.45
C GLY A 72 2.56 4.82 -0.99
N ALA A 73 1.54 4.94 -0.14
CA ALA A 73 1.72 4.76 1.29
C ALA A 73 2.38 3.41 1.58
N ILE A 74 1.76 2.29 1.17
CA ILE A 74 2.33 0.93 1.42
C ILE A 74 3.80 0.81 0.97
N VAL A 75 4.17 1.46 -0.13
CA VAL A 75 5.54 1.46 -0.67
C VAL A 75 6.50 2.27 0.20
N ILE A 76 6.08 3.42 0.73
CA ILE A 76 6.97 4.34 1.46
C ILE A 76 6.96 4.19 2.98
N LEU A 77 5.91 3.60 3.58
CA LEU A 77 5.87 3.36 5.03
C LEU A 77 7.08 2.52 5.44
N GLU A 78 7.74 2.91 6.52
CA GLU A 78 8.85 2.14 7.09
C GLU A 78 8.32 0.83 7.70
N ASP A 79 7.30 0.96 8.55
CA ASP A 79 6.54 -0.15 9.09
C ASP A 79 5.24 -0.36 8.32
N SER A 80 5.04 -1.59 7.83
CA SER A 80 3.84 -1.96 7.11
C SER A 80 2.62 -2.01 8.04
N LEU A 81 1.48 -1.50 7.57
CA LEU A 81 0.24 -1.43 8.34
C LEU A 81 -0.82 -2.44 7.87
N PRO A 82 -1.68 -2.95 8.78
CA PRO A 82 -2.89 -3.66 8.39
C PRO A 82 -3.87 -2.73 7.65
N VAL A 83 -4.81 -3.31 6.91
CA VAL A 83 -5.75 -2.54 6.05
C VAL A 83 -6.56 -1.51 6.85
N GLY A 84 -6.97 -1.86 8.07
CA GLY A 84 -7.72 -0.97 8.97
C GLY A 84 -6.94 0.28 9.36
N PRO A 85 -5.81 0.13 10.07
CA PRO A 85 -4.91 1.23 10.43
C PRO A 85 -4.44 2.03 9.22
N LEU A 86 -4.14 1.38 8.08
CA LEU A 86 -3.79 2.07 6.84
C LEU A 86 -4.92 2.97 6.34
N ALA A 87 -6.15 2.48 6.28
CA ALA A 87 -7.31 3.29 5.89
C ALA A 87 -7.53 4.47 6.83
N SER A 88 -7.40 4.22 8.14
CA SER A 88 -7.48 5.25 9.16
C SER A 88 -6.39 6.32 8.94
N LEU A 89 -5.14 5.93 8.75
CA LEU A 89 -4.00 6.82 8.52
C LEU A 89 -4.19 7.68 7.26
N LEU A 90 -4.68 7.08 6.17
CA LEU A 90 -4.90 7.78 4.90
C LEU A 90 -6.16 8.66 4.88
N ASN A 91 -7.05 8.51 5.86
CA ASN A 91 -8.39 9.11 5.86
C ASN A 91 -9.30 8.58 4.75
N GLU A 92 -9.09 7.35 4.32
CA GLU A 92 -9.85 6.74 3.23
C GLU A 92 -10.88 5.75 3.79
N PRO A 93 -12.03 5.56 3.12
CA PRO A 93 -12.99 4.54 3.52
C PRO A 93 -12.33 3.15 3.51
N LEU A 94 -12.55 2.38 4.57
CA LEU A 94 -11.97 1.04 4.72
C LEU A 94 -12.21 0.14 3.50
N GLU A 95 -13.43 0.19 2.95
CA GLU A 95 -13.78 -0.62 1.78
C GLU A 95 -13.07 -0.16 0.51
N THR A 96 -12.82 1.15 0.34
CA THR A 96 -12.00 1.66 -0.77
C THR A 96 -10.59 1.08 -0.69
N VAL A 97 -9.95 1.16 0.47
CA VAL A 97 -8.59 0.62 0.68
C VAL A 97 -8.57 -0.89 0.46
N ARG A 98 -9.54 -1.62 1.04
CA ARG A 98 -9.67 -3.07 0.88
C ARG A 98 -9.78 -3.48 -0.59
N ILE A 99 -10.67 -2.83 -1.35
CA ILE A 99 -10.89 -3.14 -2.77
C ILE A 99 -9.62 -2.88 -3.58
N ARG A 100 -8.94 -1.73 -3.35
CA ARG A 100 -7.72 -1.37 -4.08
C ARG A 100 -6.56 -2.32 -3.77
N VAL A 101 -6.30 -2.59 -2.50
CA VAL A 101 -5.28 -3.55 -2.08
C VAL A 101 -5.55 -4.95 -2.66
N LYS A 102 -6.81 -5.41 -2.63
CA LYS A 102 -7.18 -6.72 -3.18
C LYS A 102 -7.03 -6.79 -4.71
N SER A 103 -7.33 -5.70 -5.41
CA SER A 103 -7.16 -5.61 -6.88
C SER A 103 -5.70 -5.73 -7.32
N LEU A 104 -4.76 -5.44 -6.41
CA LEU A 104 -3.32 -5.51 -6.65
C LEU A 104 -2.65 -6.72 -5.97
N SER A 105 -3.42 -7.79 -5.72
CA SER A 105 -2.93 -9.01 -5.07
C SER A 105 -1.87 -9.79 -5.86
N SER A 106 -1.54 -9.41 -7.10
CA SER A 106 -0.37 -9.95 -7.81
C SER A 106 0.95 -9.32 -7.39
N VAL A 107 0.91 -8.08 -6.91
CA VAL A 107 2.10 -7.29 -6.52
C VAL A 107 2.12 -6.97 -5.03
N LEU A 108 0.99 -7.11 -4.34
CA LEU A 108 0.85 -6.98 -2.89
C LEU A 108 0.60 -8.34 -2.24
N GLN A 109 1.23 -8.56 -1.09
CA GLN A 109 0.85 -9.60 -0.16
C GLN A 109 -0.26 -9.08 0.75
N VAL A 110 -1.47 -9.60 0.54
CA VAL A 110 -2.66 -9.26 1.32
C VAL A 110 -2.96 -10.46 2.22
N PRO A 111 -2.77 -10.34 3.55
CA PRO A 111 -3.04 -11.44 4.46
C PRO A 111 -4.54 -11.70 4.59
N GLU A 112 -4.90 -12.95 4.92
CA GLU A 112 -6.29 -13.31 5.25
C GLU A 112 -6.71 -12.74 6.62
N ASN A 113 -5.76 -12.72 7.55
CA ASN A 113 -5.93 -12.08 8.85
C ASN A 113 -5.94 -10.55 8.69
N LYS A 114 -6.98 -9.91 9.21
CA LYS A 114 -7.19 -8.45 9.07
C LYS A 114 -6.21 -7.62 9.91
N ASP A 115 -5.61 -8.24 10.91
CA ASP A 115 -4.67 -7.61 11.83
C ASP A 115 -3.22 -7.75 11.36
N GLU A 116 -2.99 -8.51 10.28
CA GLU A 116 -1.68 -8.63 9.65
C GLU A 116 -1.44 -7.51 8.62
N PRO A 117 -0.19 -7.05 8.48
CA PRO A 117 0.13 -5.93 7.62
C PRO A 117 0.11 -6.29 6.13
N VAL A 118 -0.30 -5.32 5.30
CA VAL A 118 -0.19 -5.40 3.85
C VAL A 118 1.23 -5.05 3.44
N ARG A 119 1.85 -5.89 2.61
CA ARG A 119 3.23 -5.68 2.16
C ARG A 119 3.35 -5.71 0.66
N VAL A 120 4.35 -5.03 0.14
CA VAL A 120 4.80 -5.25 -1.24
C VAL A 120 5.37 -6.66 -1.35
N PHE A 121 4.93 -7.42 -2.35
CA PHE A 121 5.34 -8.83 -2.50
C PHE A 121 6.82 -8.97 -2.90
N HIS A 122 7.31 -8.07 -3.76
CA HIS A 122 8.70 -8.06 -4.17
C HIS A 122 9.25 -6.64 -4.21
N LYS A 123 10.45 -6.42 -3.67
CA LYS A 123 11.09 -5.10 -3.57
C LYS A 123 11.12 -4.34 -4.90
N SER A 124 11.29 -5.05 -6.02
CA SER A 124 11.26 -4.42 -7.36
C SER A 124 9.95 -3.71 -7.68
N PHE A 125 8.82 -4.05 -7.07
CA PHE A 125 7.59 -3.29 -7.30
C PHE A 125 7.68 -1.88 -6.69
N ARG A 126 8.30 -1.75 -5.51
CA ARG A 126 8.66 -0.43 -4.95
C ARG A 126 9.61 0.30 -5.90
N ASP A 127 10.67 -0.37 -6.35
CA ASP A 127 11.65 0.24 -7.25
C ASP A 127 10.98 0.75 -8.54
N PHE A 128 10.01 -0.01 -9.09
CA PHE A 128 9.21 0.39 -10.25
C PHE A 128 8.35 1.64 -9.99
N MET A 129 7.61 1.67 -8.88
CA MET A 129 6.69 2.79 -8.60
C MET A 129 7.43 4.11 -8.35
N LEU A 130 8.64 4.05 -7.81
CA LEU A 130 9.47 5.22 -7.50
C LEU A 130 10.42 5.60 -8.65
N ASP A 131 10.49 4.79 -9.71
CA ASP A 131 11.43 4.99 -10.81
C ASP A 131 11.14 6.29 -11.58
N PRO A 132 12.08 7.27 -11.60
CA PRO A 132 11.90 8.50 -12.36
C PRO A 132 11.70 8.29 -13.87
N GLU A 133 12.15 7.17 -14.43
CA GLU A 133 11.95 6.84 -15.85
C GLU A 133 10.48 6.49 -16.15
N THR A 134 9.72 6.09 -15.14
CA THR A 134 8.28 5.81 -15.24
C THR A 134 7.39 7.03 -14.99
N LYS A 135 7.96 8.24 -14.84
CA LYS A 135 7.21 9.49 -14.54
C LYS A 135 6.00 9.79 -15.42
N LYS A 136 5.96 9.24 -16.63
CA LYS A 136 4.85 9.43 -17.58
C LYS A 136 3.72 8.43 -17.37
N ASP A 137 3.95 7.39 -16.58
CA ASP A 137 2.97 6.36 -16.27
C ASP A 137 2.07 6.79 -15.11
N LEU A 138 0.81 6.38 -15.18
CA LEU A 138 -0.24 6.65 -14.18
C LEU A 138 0.06 6.09 -12.77
N PHE A 139 1.08 5.25 -12.66
CA PHE A 139 1.44 4.54 -11.43
C PHE A 139 2.71 5.07 -10.76
N HIS A 140 3.38 6.04 -11.39
CA HIS A 140 4.56 6.65 -10.80
C HIS A 140 4.19 7.43 -9.54
N ILE A 141 5.09 7.38 -8.56
CA ILE A 141 4.97 8.06 -7.28
C ILE A 141 6.22 8.87 -7.05
N ASP A 142 6.04 10.17 -6.83
CA ASP A 142 7.11 11.02 -6.34
C ASP A 142 7.35 10.72 -4.86
N GLU A 143 8.51 10.13 -4.54
CA GLU A 143 8.85 9.68 -3.19
C GLU A 143 8.82 10.83 -2.18
N ALA A 144 9.35 12.00 -2.55
CA ALA A 144 9.42 13.15 -1.65
C ALA A 144 8.01 13.72 -1.36
N ALA A 145 7.18 13.88 -2.40
CA ALA A 145 5.82 14.34 -2.24
C ALA A 145 4.96 13.35 -1.45
N MET A 146 5.19 12.05 -1.63
CA MET A 146 4.48 11.02 -0.86
C MET A 146 4.90 11.02 0.61
N HIS A 147 6.19 11.19 0.92
CA HIS A 147 6.64 11.35 2.31
C HIS A 147 6.06 12.60 2.97
N GLU A 148 6.02 13.73 2.27
CA GLU A 148 5.38 14.96 2.76
C GLU A 148 3.89 14.72 3.05
N LYS A 149 3.17 14.09 2.11
CA LYS A 149 1.76 13.73 2.29
C LYS A 149 1.57 12.82 3.51
N MET A 150 2.41 11.81 3.69
CA MET A 150 2.32 10.92 4.84
C MET A 150 2.60 11.62 6.16
N ALA A 151 3.54 12.57 6.20
CA ALA A 151 3.77 13.39 7.38
C ALA A 151 2.50 14.18 7.79
N PHE A 152 1.79 14.77 6.82
CA PHE A 152 0.51 15.42 7.09
C PHE A 152 -0.57 14.45 7.61
N HIS A 153 -0.62 13.24 7.06
CA HIS A 153 -1.51 12.20 7.55
C HIS A 153 -1.20 11.80 9.00
N CYS A 154 0.08 11.65 9.36
CA CYS A 154 0.51 11.38 10.73
C CYS A 154 0.11 12.51 11.70
N ILE A 155 0.42 13.77 11.35
CA ILE A 155 0.04 14.94 12.16
C ILE A 155 -1.49 15.00 12.36
N ARG A 156 -2.27 14.70 11.31
CA ARG A 156 -3.72 14.64 11.39
C ARG A 156 -4.20 13.54 12.35
N VAL A 157 -3.60 12.35 12.31
CA VAL A 157 -3.92 11.26 13.25
C VAL A 157 -3.60 11.67 14.69
N MET A 158 -2.41 12.25 14.93
CA MET A 158 -2.03 12.78 16.23
C MET A 158 -3.02 13.85 16.73
N GLY A 159 -3.54 14.69 15.84
CA GLY A 159 -4.45 15.78 16.17
C GLY A 159 -5.92 15.40 16.35
N ARG A 160 -6.30 14.11 16.30
CA ARG A 160 -7.69 13.68 16.48
C ARG A 160 -8.17 13.93 17.92
N ASN A 161 -9.40 14.41 18.08
CA ASN A 161 -9.94 14.78 19.39
C ASN A 161 -10.09 13.59 20.35
N GLU A 162 -10.56 12.43 19.87
CA GLU A 162 -10.89 11.28 20.74
C GLU A 162 -9.80 10.20 20.72
N SER A 163 -9.19 9.97 19.55
CA SER A 163 -8.22 8.90 19.31
C SER A 163 -6.81 9.41 18.98
N GLY A 164 -6.53 10.70 19.22
CA GLY A 164 -5.24 11.32 18.98
C GLY A 164 -4.42 11.48 20.26
N LEU A 165 -3.29 12.18 20.14
CA LEU A 165 -2.40 12.48 21.25
C LEU A 165 -3.10 13.34 22.30
N ARG A 166 -2.99 12.90 23.55
CA ARG A 166 -3.44 13.65 24.72
C ARG A 166 -2.55 13.34 25.92
N LYS A 167 -2.49 14.28 26.86
CA LYS A 167 -1.76 14.07 28.11
C LYS A 167 -2.37 12.89 28.87
N ASN A 168 -1.52 12.00 29.40
CA ASN A 168 -1.95 10.79 30.09
C ASN A 168 -2.91 9.96 29.23
N ILE A 169 -2.45 9.57 28.04
CA ILE A 169 -3.25 8.90 27.01
C ILE A 169 -3.99 7.66 27.55
N CYS A 170 -3.31 6.84 28.35
CA CYS A 170 -3.84 5.65 29.03
C CYS A 170 -4.63 5.94 30.32
N ARG A 171 -4.85 7.22 30.68
CA ARG A 171 -5.61 7.64 31.87
C ARG A 171 -5.13 7.00 33.17
N LEU A 172 -3.81 6.89 33.33
CA LEU A 172 -3.17 6.30 34.51
C LEU A 172 -3.45 7.14 35.77
N ASN A 173 -3.56 6.45 36.91
CA ASN A 173 -3.79 7.09 38.21
C ASN A 173 -2.60 7.93 38.70
N SER A 174 -1.38 7.61 38.23
CA SER A 174 -0.15 8.29 38.61
C SER A 174 0.81 8.34 37.42
N TYR A 175 1.54 9.46 37.29
CA TYR A 175 2.64 9.58 36.32
C TYR A 175 3.87 8.73 36.70
N GLY A 176 3.90 8.16 37.90
CA GLY A 176 4.92 7.23 38.36
C GLY A 176 4.52 5.74 38.26
N ALA A 177 3.42 5.42 37.57
CA ALA A 177 3.04 4.03 37.33
C ALA A 177 4.12 3.30 36.52
N LEU A 178 4.47 2.08 36.91
CA LEU A 178 5.41 1.25 36.15
C LEU A 178 4.69 0.64 34.94
N LEU A 179 5.43 0.38 33.86
CA LEU A 179 4.85 -0.29 32.68
C LEU A 179 4.27 -1.67 33.02
N SER A 180 4.87 -2.38 33.98
CA SER A 180 4.38 -3.66 34.50
C SER A 180 3.01 -3.57 35.19
N ASP A 181 2.60 -2.37 35.59
CA ASP A 181 1.36 -2.13 36.32
C ASP A 181 0.22 -1.70 35.37
N ILE A 182 0.50 -1.60 34.07
CA ILE A 182 -0.45 -1.21 33.02
C ILE A 182 -0.87 -2.46 32.27
N GLU A 183 -2.17 -2.72 32.20
CA GLU A 183 -2.71 -3.83 31.41
C GLU A 183 -2.51 -3.56 29.90
N ASP A 184 -2.10 -4.58 29.14
CA ASP A 184 -1.89 -4.47 27.69
C ASP A 184 -3.13 -3.96 26.95
N ASP A 185 -4.32 -4.39 27.39
CA ASP A 185 -5.61 -3.94 26.85
C ASP A 185 -5.79 -2.42 27.03
N THR A 186 -5.33 -1.85 28.16
CA THR A 186 -5.36 -0.40 28.38
C THR A 186 -4.50 0.33 27.37
N ILE A 187 -3.35 -0.24 26.98
CA ILE A 187 -2.49 0.36 25.94
C ILE A 187 -3.18 0.25 24.59
N ALA A 188 -3.68 -0.93 24.22
CA ALA A 188 -4.34 -1.18 22.94
C ALA A 188 -5.58 -0.29 22.73
N ASP A 189 -6.41 -0.10 23.77
CA ASP A 189 -7.62 0.72 23.72
C ASP A 189 -7.33 2.22 23.59
N ASN A 190 -6.16 2.68 24.03
CA ASN A 190 -5.81 4.10 24.07
C ASN A 190 -4.77 4.51 23.01
N LEU A 191 -3.99 3.56 22.48
CA LEU A 191 -3.04 3.74 21.39
C LEU A 191 -3.43 2.86 20.20
N PRO A 192 -4.33 3.31 19.33
CA PRO A 192 -4.62 2.60 18.09
C PRO A 192 -3.38 2.54 17.19
N ILE A 193 -3.28 1.49 16.37
CA ILE A 193 -2.07 1.17 15.58
C ILE A 193 -1.67 2.34 14.66
N GLU A 194 -2.62 3.04 14.04
CA GLU A 194 -2.30 4.21 13.21
C GLU A 194 -1.70 5.37 14.00
N LEU A 195 -2.02 5.50 15.30
CA LEU A 195 -1.44 6.50 16.17
C LEU A 195 -0.04 6.07 16.62
N GLN A 196 0.16 4.78 16.91
CA GLN A 196 1.48 4.23 17.20
C GLN A 196 2.45 4.43 16.03
N TYR A 197 1.97 4.25 14.80
CA TYR A 197 2.77 4.54 13.61
C TYR A 197 3.08 6.02 13.44
N ALA A 198 2.12 6.89 13.78
CA ALA A 198 2.28 8.31 13.55
C ALA A 198 3.37 8.93 14.46
N CYS A 199 3.55 8.42 15.68
CA CYS A 199 4.36 9.00 16.76
C CYS A 199 5.75 8.39 16.92
#